data_AF-A0A9D5SBU0-F1
#
_entry.id   AF-A0A9D5SBU0-F1
#
_cell.length_a   1.000
_cell.length_b   1.000
_cell.length_c   1.000
_cell.angle_alpha   90.00
_cell.angle_beta   90.00
_cell.angle_gamma   90.00
#
_symmetry.space_group_name_H-M   'P 1'
#
loop_
_entity.id
_entity.type
_entity.pdbx_description
1 polymer ?
#
loop_
_entity_poly.entity_id
_entity_poly.type
_entity_poly.pdbx_seq_one_letter_code
_entity_poly.pdbx_strand_id
1 'polypeptide(L)'
;MPTDNLTKELHSYLVRIGINPTSITPQMEHYLEHLLYLLPPEEEEAVTHYYGLFGCERKSLQEIAKELKMNQEDAMARIDQCVRKLAVTPEWQMLKQTIEK
;
A
#
# COMPACT_ATOMS: atom_id res chain seq x y z
N MET A 1 11.59 10.21 -1.13
CA MET A 1 12.13 8.99 -1.77
C MET A 1 12.36 7.99 -0.65
N PRO A 2 11.67 6.84 -0.62
CA PRO A 2 11.84 5.88 0.46
C PRO A 2 13.30 5.43 0.52
N THR A 3 13.94 5.64 1.66
CA THR A 3 15.39 5.46 1.83
C THR A 3 15.77 3.99 2.01
N ASP A 4 14.81 3.12 2.36
CA ASP A 4 15.05 1.71 2.71
C ASP A 4 14.59 0.75 1.61
N ASN A 5 15.38 -0.31 1.34
CA ASN A 5 15.11 -1.30 0.30
C ASN A 5 13.75 -2.00 0.51
N LEU A 6 13.41 -2.33 1.76
CA LEU A 6 12.17 -3.01 2.13
C LEU A 6 10.92 -2.22 1.69
N THR A 7 10.93 -0.91 1.90
CA THR A 7 9.84 0.00 1.53
C THR A 7 9.72 0.12 0.02
N LYS A 8 10.84 0.14 -0.71
CA LYS A 8 10.84 0.17 -2.18
C LYS A 8 10.23 -1.10 -2.77
N GLU A 9 10.52 -2.26 -2.20
CA GLU A 9 9.95 -3.53 -2.64
C GLU A 9 8.42 -3.54 -2.48
N LEU A 10 7.92 -3.19 -1.29
CA LEU A 10 6.47 -3.12 -1.05
C LEU A 10 5.81 -2.09 -1.95
N HIS A 11 6.38 -0.89 -2.04
CA HIS A 11 5.86 0.17 -2.91
C HIS A 11 5.74 -0.31 -4.37
N SER A 12 6.81 -0.91 -4.92
CA SER A 12 6.82 -1.42 -6.29
C SER A 12 5.79 -2.52 -6.50
N TYR A 13 5.61 -3.38 -5.50
CA TYR A 13 4.60 -4.44 -5.51
C TYR A 13 3.17 -3.87 -5.52
N LEU A 14 2.86 -2.91 -4.64
CA LEU A 14 1.56 -2.23 -4.60
C LEU A 14 1.25 -1.51 -5.93
N VAL A 15 2.23 -0.81 -6.50
CA VAL A 15 2.09 -0.16 -7.82
C VAL A 15 1.78 -1.19 -8.90
N ARG A 16 2.48 -2.32 -8.92
CA ARG A 16 2.27 -3.39 -9.92
C ARG A 16 0.85 -3.95 -9.83
N ILE A 17 0.35 -4.20 -8.62
CA ILE A 17 -1.01 -4.71 -8.41
C ILE A 17 -2.06 -3.69 -8.82
N GLY A 18 -1.88 -2.42 -8.46
CA GLY A 18 -2.80 -1.36 -8.87
C GLY A 18 -2.91 -1.19 -10.39
N ILE A 19 -1.83 -1.47 -11.13
CA ILE A 19 -1.82 -1.44 -12.59
C ILE A 19 -2.39 -2.73 -13.19
N ASN A 20 -2.11 -3.88 -12.57
CA ASN A 20 -2.54 -5.19 -13.07
C ASN A 20 -3.08 -6.06 -11.93
N PRO A 21 -4.32 -5.84 -11.49
CA PRO A 21 -4.92 -6.59 -10.39
C PRO A 21 -5.08 -8.09 -10.71
N THR A 22 -5.20 -8.46 -11.98
CA THR A 22 -5.26 -9.87 -12.41
C THR A 22 -3.94 -10.63 -12.29
N SER A 23 -2.85 -9.95 -11.94
CA SER A 23 -1.52 -10.59 -11.77
C SER A 23 -1.34 -11.34 -10.46
N ILE A 24 -2.28 -11.23 -9.51
CA ILE A 24 -2.19 -11.90 -8.21
C ILE A 24 -3.25 -12.98 -8.06
N THR A 25 -2.92 -14.01 -7.29
CA THR A 25 -3.89 -15.06 -6.93
C THR A 25 -4.85 -14.56 -5.85
N PRO A 26 -6.06 -15.15 -5.71
CA PRO A 26 -6.98 -14.79 -4.63
C PRO A 26 -6.36 -14.93 -3.23
N GLN A 27 -5.45 -15.89 -3.05
CA GLN A 27 -4.73 -16.06 -1.78
C GLN A 27 -3.82 -14.86 -1.50
N MET A 28 -3.09 -14.38 -2.51
CA MET A 28 -2.21 -13.21 -2.38
C MET A 28 -3.02 -11.93 -2.13
N GLU A 29 -4.19 -11.82 -2.75
CA GLU A 29 -5.13 -10.73 -2.50
C GLU A 29 -5.54 -10.68 -1.03
N HIS A 30 -6.02 -11.80 -0.46
CA HIS A 30 -6.38 -11.88 0.96
C HIS A 30 -5.21 -11.58 1.91
N TYR A 31 -3.99 -12.01 1.58
CA TYR A 31 -2.82 -11.65 2.37
C TYR A 31 -2.54 -10.15 2.32
N LEU A 32 -2.70 -9.52 1.15
CA LEU A 32 -2.51 -8.09 1.00
C LEU A 32 -3.58 -7.29 1.74
N GLU A 33 -4.84 -7.74 1.69
CA GLU A 33 -5.91 -7.17 2.51
C GLU A 33 -5.52 -7.23 3.99
N HIS A 34 -5.09 -8.40 4.47
CA HIS A 34 -4.66 -8.56 5.86
C HIS A 34 -3.47 -7.66 6.24
N LEU A 35 -2.53 -7.46 5.31
CA LEU A 35 -1.41 -6.54 5.50
C LEU A 35 -1.91 -5.09 5.65
N LEU A 36 -2.83 -4.64 4.79
CA LEU A 36 -3.37 -3.28 4.86
C LEU A 36 -4.23 -3.08 6.12
N TYR A 37 -4.95 -4.11 6.60
CA TYR A 37 -5.71 -4.08 7.86
C TYR A 37 -4.85 -3.83 9.11
N LEU A 38 -3.51 -3.93 9.03
CA LEU A 38 -2.62 -3.51 10.12
C LEU A 38 -2.57 -1.98 10.28
N LEU A 39 -3.01 -1.23 9.27
CA LEU A 39 -3.14 0.22 9.33
C LEU A 39 -4.48 0.61 9.98
N PRO A 40 -4.56 1.80 10.62
CA PRO A 40 -5.83 2.43 10.94
C PRO A 40 -6.73 2.54 9.70
N PRO A 41 -8.06 2.47 9.83
CA PRO A 41 -8.99 2.48 8.69
C PRO A 41 -8.81 3.67 7.74
N GLU A 42 -8.53 4.86 8.28
CA GLU A 42 -8.28 6.06 7.48
C GLU A 42 -7.00 5.95 6.63
N GLU A 43 -5.96 5.31 7.17
CA GLU A 43 -4.68 5.10 6.50
C GLU A 43 -4.77 3.95 5.48
N GLU A 44 -5.49 2.88 5.83
CA GLU A 44 -5.82 1.77 4.94
C GLU A 44 -6.55 2.26 3.69
N GLU A 45 -7.63 3.05 3.88
CA GLU A 45 -8.43 3.59 2.78
C GLU A 45 -7.59 4.53 1.89
N ALA A 46 -6.79 5.42 2.50
CA ALA A 46 -5.90 6.31 1.78
C ALA A 46 -4.87 5.54 0.93
N VAL A 47 -4.23 4.50 1.48
CA VAL A 47 -3.26 3.66 0.75
C VAL A 47 -3.95 2.89 -0.37
N THR A 48 -5.10 2.28 -0.10
CA THR A 48 -5.88 1.51 -1.06
C THR A 48 -6.27 2.35 -2.26
N HIS A 49 -6.81 3.56 -2.04
CA HIS A 49 -7.13 4.50 -3.10
C HIS A 49 -5.91 5.10 -3.79
N TYR A 50 -4.80 5.34 -3.08
CA TYR A 50 -3.60 5.89 -3.71
C TYR A 50 -3.01 4.96 -4.77
N TYR A 51 -2.99 3.65 -4.48
CA TYR A 51 -2.49 2.63 -5.39
C TYR A 51 -3.56 2.05 -6.32
N GLY A 52 -4.85 2.22 -6.01
CA GLY A 52 -5.96 1.62 -6.78
C GLY A 52 -6.05 0.11 -6.59
N LEU A 53 -5.95 -0.35 -5.34
CA LEU A 53 -5.94 -1.77 -5.00
C LEU A 53 -7.36 -2.34 -4.91
N PHE A 54 -7.50 -3.66 -5.08
CA PHE A 54 -8.77 -4.40 -4.87
C PHE A 54 -9.97 -3.88 -5.70
N GLY A 55 -9.70 -3.26 -6.85
CA GLY A 55 -10.73 -2.65 -7.68
C GLY A 55 -11.25 -1.31 -7.16
N CYS A 56 -10.64 -0.73 -6.12
CA CYS A 56 -10.91 0.64 -5.70
C CYS A 56 -10.43 1.65 -6.73
N GLU A 57 -11.22 2.71 -6.92
CA GLU A 57 -10.84 3.82 -7.80
C GLU A 57 -9.59 4.51 -7.27
N ARG A 58 -8.66 4.80 -8.18
CA ARG A 58 -7.42 5.50 -7.83
C ARG A 58 -7.68 6.99 -7.61
N LYS A 59 -7.48 7.46 -6.38
CA LYS A 59 -7.60 8.89 -6.02
C LYS A 59 -6.27 9.62 -6.19
N SER A 60 -6.35 10.91 -6.53
CA SER A 60 -5.18 11.78 -6.53
C SER A 60 -4.73 12.12 -5.10
N LEU A 61 -3.45 12.49 -4.93
CA LEU A 61 -2.95 12.98 -3.62
C LEU A 61 -3.75 14.17 -3.09
N GLN A 62 -4.30 15.02 -3.97
CA GLN A 62 -5.12 16.14 -3.54
C GLN A 62 -6.43 15.68 -2.91
N GLU A 63 -7.07 14.66 -3.48
CA GLU A 63 -8.32 14.10 -2.95
C GLU A 63 -8.06 13.42 -1.60
N ILE A 64 -7.03 12.57 -1.54
CA ILE A 64 -6.63 11.90 -0.29
C ILE A 64 -6.28 12.92 0.80
N ALA A 65 -5.56 13.99 0.44
CA ALA A 65 -5.23 15.07 1.38
C ALA A 65 -6.48 15.78 1.91
N LYS A 66 -7.49 16.00 1.06
CA LYS A 66 -8.79 16.56 1.49
C LYS A 66 -9.52 15.63 2.45
N GLU A 67 -9.55 14.33 2.16
CA GLU A 67 -10.18 13.32 3.02
C GLU A 67 -9.50 13.24 4.39
N LEU A 68 -8.16 13.23 4.39
CA LEU A 68 -7.35 13.22 5.61
C LEU A 68 -7.24 14.61 6.28
N LYS A 69 -7.89 15.65 5.75
CA LYS A 69 -7.85 17.05 6.25
C LYS A 69 -6.44 17.59 6.47
N MET A 70 -5.52 17.26 5.57
CA MET A 70 -4.12 17.69 5.59
C MET A 70 -3.71 18.25 4.23
N ASN A 71 -2.49 18.79 4.12
CA ASN A 71 -1.95 19.20 2.83
C ASN A 71 -1.39 17.97 2.07
N GLN A 72 -1.05 18.15 0.79
CA GLN A 72 -0.56 17.06 -0.06
C GLN A 72 0.79 16.51 0.39
N GLU A 73 1.65 17.36 0.97
CA GLU A 73 2.98 16.95 1.45
C GLU A 73 2.85 16.02 2.65
N ASP A 74 1.98 16.36 3.61
CA ASP A 74 1.65 15.55 4.77
C ASP A 74 0.93 14.26 4.37
N ALA A 75 0.02 14.30 3.40
CA ALA A 75 -0.65 13.10 2.89
C ALA A 75 0.34 12.14 2.23
N MET A 76 1.26 12.67 1.42
CA MET A 76 2.32 11.87 0.80
C MET A 76 3.26 11.26 1.86
N ALA A 77 3.67 12.07 2.85
CA ALA A 77 4.50 11.60 3.96
C ALA A 77 3.77 10.52 4.79
N ARG A 78 2.45 10.67 4.97
CA ARG A 78 1.62 9.68 5.66
C ARG A 78 1.58 8.36 4.91
N ILE A 79 1.32 8.39 3.60
CA ILE A 79 1.30 7.19 2.76
C ILE A 79 2.68 6.50 2.79
N ASP A 80 3.77 7.25 2.63
CA ASP A 80 5.14 6.70 2.71
C ASP A 80 5.41 6.05 4.06
N GLN A 81 4.98 6.69 5.16
CA GLN A 81 5.09 6.14 6.50
C GLN A 81 4.27 4.85 6.67
N CYS A 82 3.06 4.78 6.12
CA CYS A 82 2.23 3.59 6.15
C CYS A 82 2.91 2.42 5.42
N VAL A 83 3.39 2.66 4.20
CA VAL A 83 4.13 1.65 3.43
C VAL A 83 5.39 1.23 4.17
N ARG A 84 6.11 2.14 4.82
CA ARG A 84 7.29 1.81 5.61
C ARG A 84 6.96 0.94 6.83
N LYS A 85 5.87 1.23 7.54
CA LYS A 85 5.38 0.40 8.66
C LYS A 85 5.05 -1.01 8.17
N LEU A 86 4.30 -1.13 7.07
CA LEU A 86 3.96 -2.42 6.48
C LEU A 86 5.20 -3.17 6.00
N ALA A 87 6.17 -2.47 5.42
CA ALA A 87 7.37 -3.08 4.87
C ALA A 87 8.29 -3.73 5.92
N VAL A 88 8.14 -3.39 7.20
CA VAL A 88 8.91 -4.01 8.30
C VAL A 88 8.12 -5.07 9.06
N THR A 89 6.85 -5.29 8.72
CA THR A 89 6.00 -6.30 9.37
C THR A 89 6.40 -7.72 8.97
N PRO A 90 6.28 -8.71 9.87
CA PRO A 90 6.55 -10.11 9.54
C PRO A 90 5.63 -10.63 8.44
N GLU A 91 4.39 -10.14 8.36
CA GLU A 91 3.39 -10.47 7.33
C GLU A 91 3.95 -10.20 5.93
N TRP A 92 4.53 -9.01 5.73
CA TRP A 92 5.18 -8.68 4.46
C TRP A 92 6.43 -9.52 4.20
N GLN A 93 7.26 -9.78 5.21
CA GLN A 93 8.46 -10.61 5.03
C GLN A 93 8.11 -12.04 4.58
N MET A 94 7.03 -12.61 5.13
CA MET A 94 6.53 -13.93 4.71
C MET A 94 5.98 -13.89 3.27
N LEU A 95 5.24 -12.83 2.92
CA LEU A 95 4.70 -12.67 1.57
C LEU A 95 5.81 -12.58 0.52
N LYS A 96 6.89 -11.83 0.77
CA LYS A 96 8.05 -11.76 -0.13
C LYS A 96 8.63 -13.14 -0.47
N GLN A 97 8.81 -13.98 0.56
CA GLN A 97 9.34 -15.34 0.39
C GLN A 97 8.44 -16.23 -0.51
N THR A 98 7.17 -15.88 -0.62
CA THR A 98 6.20 -16.57 -1.48
C THR A 98 6.21 -16.02 -2.91
N ILE A 99 6.54 -14.73 -3.09
CA ILE A 99 6.63 -14.08 -4.41
C ILE A 99 7.97 -14.41 -5.11
N GLU A 100 9.05 -14.57 -4.37
CA GLU A 100 10.39 -14.91 -4.91
C GLU A 100 10.59 -16.40 -5.21
N LYS A 101 9.59 -17.25 -4.94
CA LYS A 101 9.61 -18.69 -5.24
C LYS A 101 8.95 -19.00 -6.58
#